data_AF-A0A2Z4RRT8-F1
#
_entry.id   AF-A0A2Z4RRT8-F1
#
_cell.length_a   1.000
_cell.length_b   1.000
_cell.length_c   1.000
_cell.angle_alpha   90.00
_cell.angle_beta   90.00
_cell.angle_gamma   90.00
#
_symmetry.space_group_name_H-M   'P 1'
#
loop_
_entity.id
_entity.type
_entity.pdbx_description
1 polymer ?
#
loop_
_entity_poly.entity_id
_entity_poly.type
_entity_poly.pdbx_seq_one_letter_code
_entity_poly.pdbx_strand_id
1 'polypeptide(L)'
;MDSLEIEDTDDWLGSPTPLETCRHQLRMYENEFEELNLQLREARGKIFTLVEMHAEAAKERDSLRAQLAAATAEATGANRRASDIEIKSNCELMAKDRHISELSTQIRTLKGENPHASSFQGRRVNSDT
;
A
#
# COMPACT_ATOMS: atom_id res chain seq x y z
N MET A 1 -66.99 28.10 -64.85
CA MET A 1 -66.08 28.22 -63.70
C MET A 1 -65.23 26.97 -63.75
N ASP A 2 -64.09 27.09 -64.43
CA ASP A 2 -63.15 25.98 -64.57
C ASP A 2 -62.58 25.65 -63.20
N SER A 3 -62.71 24.38 -62.80
CA SER A 3 -62.06 23.87 -61.61
C SER A 3 -60.56 23.88 -61.89
N LEU A 4 -59.80 24.61 -61.07
CA LEU A 4 -58.34 24.58 -61.10
C LEU A 4 -57.91 23.17 -60.68
N GLU A 5 -57.69 22.29 -61.65
CA GLU A 5 -56.95 21.05 -61.44
C GLU A 5 -55.52 21.47 -61.07
N ILE A 6 -55.18 21.33 -59.79
CA ILE A 6 -53.81 21.54 -59.33
C ILE A 6 -52.99 20.40 -59.93
N GLU A 7 -51.99 20.76 -60.73
CA GLU A 7 -51.05 19.82 -61.35
C GLU A 7 -50.35 19.00 -60.26
N ASP A 8 -50.18 17.70 -60.48
CA ASP A 8 -49.48 16.82 -59.56
C ASP A 8 -47.99 17.20 -59.53
N THR A 9 -47.56 17.78 -58.42
CA THR A 9 -46.21 18.36 -58.25
C THR A 9 -45.27 17.44 -57.47
N ASP A 10 -45.66 16.18 -57.22
CA ASP A 10 -44.88 15.21 -56.44
C ASP A 10 -43.45 14.99 -57.03
N ASP A 11 -43.26 15.22 -58.33
CA ASP A 11 -41.97 15.12 -59.02
C ASP A 11 -41.16 16.44 -59.08
N TRP A 12 -41.73 17.60 -58.73
CA TRP A 12 -41.08 18.92 -58.92
C TRP A 12 -39.91 19.19 -57.97
N LEU A 13 -39.91 18.59 -56.78
CA LEU A 13 -38.91 18.89 -55.75
C LEU A 13 -37.78 17.85 -55.67
N GLY A 14 -37.80 16.81 -56.52
CA GLY A 14 -36.86 15.70 -56.42
C GLY A 14 -36.86 15.08 -55.02
N SER A 15 -37.99 15.16 -54.31
CA SER A 15 -38.14 14.61 -52.97
C SER A 15 -38.00 13.10 -53.07
N PRO A 16 -37.13 12.47 -52.26
CA PRO A 16 -36.94 11.04 -52.32
C PRO A 16 -38.27 10.33 -52.11
N THR A 17 -38.56 9.37 -52.98
CA THR A 17 -39.78 8.58 -52.84
C THR A 17 -39.78 7.88 -51.48
N PRO A 18 -40.96 7.53 -50.93
CA PRO A 18 -41.03 6.78 -49.67
C PRO A 18 -40.19 5.50 -49.70
N LEU A 19 -40.15 4.81 -50.84
CA LEU A 19 -39.33 3.60 -51.03
C LEU A 19 -37.83 3.89 -50.97
N GLU A 20 -37.36 4.99 -51.58
CA GLU A 20 -35.96 5.41 -51.49
C GLU A 20 -35.58 5.81 -50.07
N THR A 21 -36.47 6.49 -49.36
CA THR A 21 -36.30 6.84 -47.95
C THR A 21 -36.18 5.59 -47.10
N CYS A 22 -37.07 4.61 -47.26
CA CYS A 22 -36.99 3.34 -46.54
C CYS A 22 -35.69 2.58 -46.86
N ARG A 23 -35.26 2.54 -48.13
CA ARG A 23 -34.01 1.88 -48.53
C ARG A 23 -32.79 2.56 -47.90
N HIS A 24 -32.79 3.89 -47.85
CA HIS A 24 -31.74 4.66 -47.21
C HIS A 24 -31.68 4.39 -45.70
N GLN A 25 -32.83 4.38 -45.02
CA GLN A 25 -32.92 4.07 -43.59
C GLN A 25 -32.42 2.65 -43.28
N LEU A 26 -32.80 1.66 -44.08
CA LEU A 26 -32.30 0.28 -43.92
C LEU A 26 -30.77 0.21 -44.00
N ARG A 27 -30.15 0.90 -44.96
CA ARG A 27 -28.69 0.97 -45.08
C ARG A 27 -28.03 1.67 -43.89
N MET A 28 -28.66 2.72 -43.36
CA MET A 28 -28.14 3.40 -42.15
C MET A 28 -28.17 2.46 -40.94
N TYR A 29 -29.27 1.74 -40.74
CA TYR A 29 -29.37 0.78 -39.64
C TYR A 29 -28.42 -0.40 -39.79
N GLU A 30 -28.22 -0.90 -41.00
CA GLU A 30 -27.23 -1.96 -41.27
C GLU A 30 -25.82 -1.51 -40.87
N ASN A 31 -25.41 -0.31 -41.32
CA ASN A 31 -24.11 0.27 -40.94
C ASN A 31 -23.98 0.50 -39.43
N GLU A 32 -25.03 1.02 -38.78
CA GLU A 32 -25.02 1.26 -37.33
C GLU A 32 -24.91 -0.06 -36.56
N PHE A 33 -25.60 -1.11 -37.01
CA PHE A 33 -25.52 -2.43 -36.39
C PHE A 33 -24.13 -3.04 -36.54
N GLU A 34 -23.49 -2.89 -37.71
CA GLU A 34 -22.11 -3.33 -37.93
C GLU A 34 -21.13 -2.63 -36.98
N GLU A 35 -21.24 -1.30 -36.86
CA GLU A 35 -20.41 -0.49 -35.96
C GLU A 35 -20.60 -0.88 -34.50
N LEU A 36 -21.86 -1.04 -34.04
CA LEU A 36 -22.15 -1.47 -32.67
C LEU A 36 -21.59 -2.87 -32.38
N ASN A 37 -21.64 -3.79 -33.34
CA ASN A 37 -21.04 -5.11 -33.18
C ASN A 37 -19.52 -5.07 -33.10
N LEU A 38 -18.87 -4.19 -33.85
CA LEU A 38 -17.44 -3.95 -33.76
C LEU A 38 -17.07 -3.44 -32.36
N GLN A 39 -17.73 -2.37 -31.91
CA GLN A 39 -17.50 -1.78 -30.59
C GLN A 39 -17.76 -2.79 -29.46
N LEU A 40 -18.82 -3.59 -29.57
CA LEU A 40 -19.12 -4.64 -28.59
C LEU A 40 -18.01 -5.69 -28.53
N ARG A 41 -17.47 -6.11 -29.68
CA ARG A 41 -16.37 -7.08 -29.73
C ARG A 41 -15.11 -6.50 -29.09
N GLU A 42 -14.77 -5.25 -29.40
CA GLU A 42 -13.63 -4.57 -28.79
C GLU A 42 -13.80 -4.39 -27.28
N ALA A 43 -14.97 -3.96 -26.82
CA ALA A 43 -15.27 -3.79 -25.41
C ALA A 43 -15.16 -5.12 -24.66
N ARG A 44 -15.66 -6.21 -25.24
CA ARG A 44 -15.50 -7.57 -24.67
C ARG A 44 -14.03 -7.97 -24.58
N GLY A 45 -13.22 -7.68 -25.60
CA GLY A 45 -11.77 -7.91 -25.57
C GLY A 45 -11.09 -7.14 -24.44
N LYS A 46 -11.38 -5.84 -24.32
CA LYS A 46 -10.84 -4.98 -23.24
C LYS A 46 -11.23 -5.49 -21.85
N ILE A 47 -12.48 -5.90 -21.65
CA ILE A 47 -12.96 -6.47 -20.38
C ILE A 47 -12.20 -7.76 -20.06
N PHE A 48 -12.02 -8.66 -21.03
CA PHE A 48 -11.29 -9.90 -20.82
C PHE A 48 -9.85 -9.65 -20.37
N THR A 49 -9.13 -8.77 -21.08
CA THR A 49 -7.76 -8.38 -20.69
C THR A 49 -7.73 -7.75 -19.30
N LEU A 50 -8.70 -6.89 -18.96
CA LEU A 50 -8.75 -6.27 -17.64
C LEU A 50 -8.99 -7.31 -16.52
N VAL A 51 -9.83 -8.31 -16.77
CA VAL A 51 -10.09 -9.41 -15.83
C VAL A 51 -8.83 -10.26 -15.63
N GLU A 52 -8.10 -10.55 -16.72
CA GLU A 52 -6.83 -11.28 -16.67
C GLU A 52 -5.78 -10.52 -15.85
N MET A 53 -5.56 -9.24 -16.16
CA MET A 53 -4.66 -8.36 -15.40
C MET A 53 -5.04 -8.26 -13.92
N HIS A 54 -6.34 -8.18 -13.62
CA HIS A 54 -6.82 -8.15 -12.23
C HIS A 54 -6.54 -9.47 -11.50
N ALA A 55 -6.70 -10.61 -12.18
CA ALA A 55 -6.39 -11.92 -11.59
C ALA A 55 -4.89 -12.05 -11.28
N GLU A 56 -4.02 -11.59 -12.18
CA GLU A 56 -2.56 -11.55 -11.97
C GLU A 56 -2.19 -10.64 -10.81
N ALA A 57 -2.71 -9.40 -10.78
CA ALA A 57 -2.46 -8.45 -9.71
C ALA A 57 -2.96 -8.97 -8.34
N ALA A 58 -4.10 -9.67 -8.31
CA ALA A 58 -4.60 -10.29 -7.09
C ALA A 58 -3.65 -11.38 -6.57
N LYS A 59 -3.12 -12.23 -7.47
CA LYS A 59 -2.15 -13.27 -7.14
C LYS A 59 -0.84 -12.67 -6.61
N GLU A 60 -0.33 -11.63 -7.25
CA GLU A 60 0.88 -10.93 -6.79
C GLU A 60 0.68 -10.30 -5.42
N ARG A 61 -0.44 -9.60 -5.21
CA ARG A 61 -0.81 -9.01 -3.93
C ARG A 61 -0.85 -10.06 -2.82
N ASP A 62 -1.44 -11.22 -3.08
CA ASP A 62 -1.56 -12.28 -2.09
C ASP A 62 -0.19 -12.90 -1.76
N SER A 63 0.69 -13.05 -2.76
CA SER A 63 2.10 -13.43 -2.55
C SER A 63 2.85 -12.41 -1.69
N LEU A 64 2.74 -11.12 -2.01
CA LEU A 64 3.38 -10.05 -1.26
C LEU A 64 2.87 -9.97 0.19
N ARG A 65 1.57 -10.19 0.41
CA ARG A 65 0.99 -10.26 1.75
C ARG A 65 1.56 -11.43 2.55
N ALA A 66 1.72 -12.60 1.93
CA ALA A 66 2.33 -13.75 2.59
C ALA A 66 3.80 -13.47 2.96
N GLN A 67 4.56 -12.86 2.06
CA GLN A 67 5.95 -12.46 2.32
C GLN A 67 6.05 -11.42 3.44
N LEU A 68 5.15 -10.42 3.45
CA LEU A 68 5.09 -9.42 4.51
C LEU A 68 4.75 -10.04 5.87
N ALA A 69 3.79 -10.97 5.90
CA ALA A 69 3.44 -11.70 7.11
C ALA A 69 4.61 -12.53 7.65
N ALA A 70 5.36 -13.20 6.77
CA ALA A 70 6.56 -13.93 7.15
C ALA A 70 7.66 -13.01 7.69
N ALA A 71 7.94 -11.91 6.99
CA ALA A 71 8.96 -10.93 7.40
C ALA A 71 8.62 -10.26 8.74
N THR A 72 7.35 -9.94 8.99
CA THR A 72 6.90 -9.38 10.27
C THR A 72 7.00 -10.41 11.41
N ALA A 73 6.67 -11.68 11.15
CA ALA A 73 6.88 -12.76 12.12
C ALA A 73 8.36 -12.95 12.45
N GLU A 74 9.24 -12.90 11.45
CA GLU A 74 10.69 -13.00 11.66
C GLU A 74 11.23 -11.79 12.45
N ALA A 75 10.83 -10.58 12.08
CA ALA A 75 11.25 -9.35 12.77
C ALA A 75 10.81 -9.35 14.24
N THR A 76 9.57 -9.75 14.52
CA THR A 76 9.07 -9.86 15.91
C THR A 76 9.81 -10.95 16.69
N GLY A 77 10.13 -12.08 16.06
CA GLY A 77 10.95 -13.13 16.66
C GLY A 77 12.37 -12.66 16.96
N ALA A 78 13.01 -11.95 16.03
CA ALA A 78 14.32 -11.35 16.23
C ALA A 78 14.32 -10.31 17.36
N ASN A 79 13.31 -9.45 17.40
CA ASN A 79 13.17 -8.43 18.44
C ASN A 79 13.00 -9.04 19.83
N ARG A 80 12.18 -10.10 19.96
CA ARG A 80 12.05 -10.85 21.22
C ARG A 80 13.40 -11.42 21.68
N ARG A 81 14.13 -12.09 20.78
CA ARG A 81 15.46 -12.63 21.10
C ARG A 81 16.44 -11.53 21.54
N ALA A 82 16.41 -10.37 20.88
CA ALA A 82 17.26 -9.25 21.26
C ALA A 82 16.92 -8.75 22.68
N SER A 83 15.63 -8.56 22.99
CA SER A 83 15.19 -8.17 24.32
C SER A 83 15.54 -9.21 25.39
N ASP A 84 15.37 -10.51 25.10
CA ASP A 84 15.72 -11.58 26.03
C ASP A 84 17.22 -11.59 26.35
N ILE A 85 18.07 -11.40 25.33
CA ILE A 85 19.52 -11.30 25.48
C ILE A 85 19.88 -10.06 26.30
N GLU A 86 19.27 -8.91 26.02
CA GLU A 86 19.50 -7.66 26.73
C GLU A 86 19.16 -7.80 28.23
N ILE A 87 17.97 -8.32 28.53
CA ILE A 87 17.52 -8.55 29.91
C ILE A 87 18.47 -9.51 30.63
N LYS A 88 18.81 -10.64 30.00
CA LYS A 88 19.72 -11.63 30.60
C LYS A 88 21.10 -11.03 30.87
N SER A 89 21.66 -10.31 29.90
CA SER A 89 22.95 -9.62 30.04
C SER A 89 22.92 -8.60 31.18
N ASN A 90 21.86 -7.79 31.26
CA ASN A 90 21.70 -6.81 32.33
C ASN A 90 21.60 -7.48 33.71
N CYS A 91 20.84 -8.57 33.85
CA CYS A 91 20.77 -9.32 35.10
C CYS A 91 22.15 -9.88 35.52
N GLU A 92 22.90 -10.44 34.57
CA GLU A 92 24.25 -10.95 34.82
C GLU A 92 25.23 -9.84 35.23
N LEU A 93 25.15 -8.67 34.58
CA LEU A 93 25.95 -7.50 34.95
C LEU A 93 25.60 -7.01 36.35
N MET A 94 24.32 -6.88 36.71
CA MET A 94 23.91 -6.47 38.06
C MET A 94 24.37 -7.45 39.14
N ALA A 95 24.36 -8.76 38.85
CA ALA A 95 24.89 -9.77 39.77
C ALA A 95 26.40 -9.60 39.98
N LYS A 96 27.15 -9.36 38.90
CA LYS A 96 28.60 -9.09 38.95
C LYS A 96 28.90 -7.80 39.70
N ASP A 97 28.18 -6.71 39.43
CA ASP A 97 28.35 -5.42 40.10
C ASP A 97 28.10 -5.51 41.60
N ARG A 98 27.11 -6.32 42.02
CA ARG A 98 26.87 -6.62 43.43
C ARG A 98 28.08 -7.32 44.05
N HIS A 99 28.59 -8.38 43.43
CA HIS A 99 29.78 -9.09 43.93
C HIS A 99 31.02 -8.20 43.98
N ILE A 100 31.24 -7.37 42.95
CA ILE A 100 32.36 -6.42 42.91
C ILE A 100 32.24 -5.41 44.06
N SER A 101 31.05 -4.87 44.28
CA SER A 101 30.79 -3.93 45.37
C SER A 101 31.07 -4.57 46.73
N GLU A 102 30.62 -5.81 46.93
CA GLU A 102 30.82 -6.55 48.17
C GLU A 102 32.28 -6.92 48.43
N LEU A 103 33.01 -7.37 47.40
CA LEU A 103 34.46 -7.59 47.52
C LEU A 103 35.20 -6.28 47.78
N SER A 104 34.78 -5.19 47.15
CA SER A 104 35.38 -3.86 47.34
C SER A 104 35.19 -3.35 48.76
N THR A 105 34.02 -3.57 49.37
CA THR A 105 33.79 -3.19 50.78
C THR A 105 34.62 -4.06 51.72
N GLN A 106 34.70 -5.38 51.49
CA GLN A 106 35.55 -6.29 52.28
C GLN A 106 37.04 -5.93 52.19
N ILE A 107 37.56 -5.59 51.02
CA ILE A 107 38.96 -5.14 50.87
C ILE A 107 39.20 -3.86 51.68
N ARG A 108 38.24 -2.92 51.66
CA ARG A 108 38.36 -1.65 52.40
C ARG A 108 38.37 -1.89 53.92
N THR A 109 37.49 -2.75 54.42
CA THR A 109 37.45 -3.08 55.85
C THR A 109 38.72 -3.80 56.32
N LEU A 110 39.24 -4.76 55.53
CA LEU A 110 40.50 -5.46 55.85
C LEU A 110 41.72 -4.54 55.85
N LYS A 111 41.70 -3.48 55.03
CA LYS A 111 42.74 -2.43 55.04
C LYS A 111 42.62 -1.43 56.20
N GLY A 112 41.58 -1.53 57.03
CA GLY A 112 41.34 -0.63 58.16
C GLY A 112 40.68 0.71 57.77
N GLU A 113 40.23 0.86 56.52
CA GLU A 113 39.47 2.02 56.06
C GLU A 113 37.97 1.86 56.33
N ASN A 114 37.29 2.93 56.74
CA ASN A 114 35.86 2.87 57.06
C ASN A 114 35.01 2.68 55.78
N PRO A 115 34.20 1.61 55.67
CA PRO A 115 33.44 1.28 54.45
C PRO A 115 32.46 2.36 53.99
N HIS A 116 31.99 3.22 54.90
CA HIS A 116 31.01 4.28 54.64
C HIS A 116 31.61 5.69 54.51
N ALA A 117 32.94 5.84 54.55
CA ALA A 117 33.56 7.15 54.33
C ALA A 117 33.34 7.61 52.88
N SER A 118 32.63 8.74 52.69
CA SER A 118 32.42 9.28 51.34
C SER A 118 33.75 9.77 50.78
N SER A 119 34.11 9.32 49.57
CA SER A 119 35.30 9.78 48.85
C SER A 119 35.16 11.19 48.25
N PHE A 120 34.04 11.87 48.46
CA PHE A 120 33.79 13.24 48.02
C PHE A 120 33.91 14.25 49.16
N GLN A 121 35.06 14.28 49.82
CA GLN A 121 35.44 15.40 50.68
C GLN A 121 36.81 15.92 50.24
N GLY A 122 36.79 16.99 49.44
CA GLY A 122 37.97 17.83 49.29
C GLY A 122 38.24 18.32 47.87
N ARG A 123 37.50 19.35 47.41
CA ARG A 123 38.10 20.52 46.75
C ARG A 123 37.10 21.70 46.62
N ARG A 124 36.63 22.27 47.73
CA ARG A 124 36.27 23.70 47.71
C ARG A 124 37.56 24.48 47.94
N VAL A 125 38.23 24.83 46.85
CA VAL A 125 39.28 25.87 46.90
C VAL A 125 38.52 27.18 46.93
N ASN A 126 38.49 27.81 48.11
CA ASN A 126 38.20 29.22 48.23
C ASN A 126 39.36 29.96 47.56
N SER A 127 39.07 30.76 46.54
CA SER A 127 39.99 31.77 46.02
C SER A 127 39.40 33.15 46.33
N ASP A 128 39.66 33.62 47.54
CA ASP A 128 39.65 35.04 47.87
C ASP A 128 41.06 35.58 47.60
N THR A 129 41.23 36.39 46.55
CA THR A 129 42.05 37.62 46.46
C THR A 129 42.09 38.12 45.01
#